data_AF-A0A318KSG0-F1
#
_entry.id   AF-A0A318KSG0-F1
#
_cell.length_a   1.000
_cell.length_b   1.000
_cell.length_c   1.000
_cell.angle_alpha   90.00
_cell.angle_beta   90.00
_cell.angle_gamma   90.00
#
_symmetry.space_group_name_H-M   'P 1'
#
loop_
_entity.id
_entity.type
_entity.pdbx_description
1 polymer ?
#
loop_
_entity_poly.entity_id
_entity_poly.type
_entity_poly.pdbx_seq_one_letter_code
_entity_poly.pdbx_strand_id
1 'polypeptide(L)'
;MAVKLERIVKKYYDFLEEGKIMGRVCPQCKAVEWPPVYACNACGNMETEWQEIDGEAEMFLLITPSVMSLKPELKDLEPYAYASVRLKEGPERNVMVRGITKANEAEIRANMPYPVHAVIVQRDGYKTVVFELGHKNDTAAEVCSAIAAEEKADAVICDETLEKLIPLVAKAYHKDAAAINASTVFNDFKAPSVVFVGLTAQLEDEFDVMISITEAGAAKTVGDLAELIKKQK
;
A
#
# COMPACT_ATOMS: atom_id res chain seq x y z
N MET A 1 24.90 10.80 -39.03
CA MET A 1 24.01 9.62 -38.95
C MET A 1 22.60 10.12 -38.72
N ALA A 2 21.63 9.60 -39.47
CA ALA A 2 20.22 9.95 -39.29
C ALA A 2 19.65 9.15 -38.11
N VAL A 3 18.99 9.83 -37.17
CA VAL A 3 18.35 9.18 -36.03
C VAL A 3 17.17 8.35 -36.55
N LYS A 4 17.16 7.05 -36.27
CA LYS A 4 16.04 6.17 -36.62
C LYS A 4 14.89 6.38 -35.62
N LEU A 5 13.94 7.23 -35.97
CA LEU A 5 12.73 7.45 -35.18
C LEU A 5 11.66 6.42 -35.56
N GLU A 6 11.32 5.55 -34.61
CA GLU A 6 10.20 4.60 -34.73
C GLU A 6 9.07 4.96 -33.75
N ARG A 7 7.85 4.47 -33.98
CA ARG A 7 6.71 4.70 -33.07
C ARG A 7 6.83 3.83 -31.81
N ILE A 8 7.79 4.13 -30.94
CA ILE A 8 8.15 3.27 -29.79
C ILE A 8 6.98 3.00 -28.85
N VAL A 9 6.10 3.98 -28.63
CA VAL A 9 4.94 3.84 -27.74
C VAL A 9 3.95 2.82 -28.29
N LYS A 10 3.57 2.93 -29.57
CA LYS A 10 2.67 1.96 -30.20
C LYS A 10 3.25 0.55 -30.13
N LYS A 11 4.53 0.42 -30.49
CA LYS A 11 5.23 -0.86 -30.52
C LYS A 11 5.34 -1.50 -29.14
N TYR A 12 5.55 -0.69 -28.09
CA TYR A 12 5.50 -1.15 -26.71
C TYR A 12 4.15 -1.77 -26.35
N TYR A 13 3.04 -1.10 -26.67
CA TYR A 13 1.70 -1.65 -26.42
C TYR A 13 1.42 -2.89 -27.29
N ASP A 14 1.89 -2.93 -28.54
CA ASP A 14 1.78 -4.13 -29.39
C ASP A 14 2.48 -5.33 -28.72
N PHE A 15 3.65 -5.13 -28.09
CA PHE A 15 4.33 -6.19 -27.34
C PHE A 15 3.59 -6.60 -26.07
N LEU A 16 2.96 -5.66 -25.35
CA LEU A 16 2.11 -6.01 -24.22
C LEU A 16 0.90 -6.86 -24.67
N GLU A 17 0.37 -6.61 -25.86
CA GLU A 17 -0.68 -7.46 -26.45
C GLU A 17 -0.18 -8.89 -26.72
N GLU A 18 1.07 -9.04 -27.15
CA GLU A 18 1.77 -10.33 -27.30
C GLU A 18 2.17 -10.99 -25.97
N GLY A 19 1.97 -10.32 -24.82
CA GLY A 19 2.36 -10.84 -23.50
C GLY A 19 3.85 -10.65 -23.17
N LYS A 20 4.54 -9.75 -23.88
CA LYS A 20 5.97 -9.47 -23.68
C LYS A 20 6.18 -8.10 -23.08
N ILE A 21 7.00 -8.02 -22.04
CA ILE A 21 7.42 -6.74 -21.46
C ILE A 21 8.74 -6.35 -22.11
N MET A 22 8.72 -5.28 -22.91
CA MET A 22 9.87 -4.90 -23.73
C MET A 22 10.46 -3.56 -23.27
N GLY A 23 11.77 -3.55 -23.06
CA GLY A 23 12.59 -2.36 -22.83
C GLY A 23 13.48 -2.05 -24.03
N ARG A 24 14.32 -1.02 -23.88
CA ARG A 24 15.33 -0.63 -24.88
C ARG A 24 16.72 -0.70 -24.29
N VAL A 25 17.63 -1.47 -24.89
CA VAL A 25 19.03 -1.58 -24.48
C VAL A 25 19.92 -0.67 -25.32
N CYS A 26 20.85 0.02 -24.67
CA CYS A 26 21.85 0.81 -25.34
C CYS A 26 23.02 -0.07 -25.83
N PRO A 27 23.33 -0.13 -27.14
CA PRO A 27 24.46 -0.90 -27.64
C PRO A 27 25.81 -0.35 -27.15
N GLN A 28 25.89 0.96 -26.83
CA GLN A 28 27.11 1.64 -26.40
C GLN A 28 27.44 1.39 -24.91
N CYS A 29 26.52 1.69 -23.99
CA CYS A 29 26.78 1.58 -22.55
C CYS A 29 26.06 0.40 -21.87
N LYS A 30 25.28 -0.38 -22.62
CA LYS A 30 24.50 -1.54 -22.15
C LYS A 30 23.40 -1.24 -21.14
N ALA A 31 23.14 0.04 -20.83
CA ALA A 31 22.02 0.43 -19.98
C ALA A 31 20.68 0.02 -20.63
N VAL A 32 19.78 -0.51 -19.79
CA VAL A 32 18.41 -0.87 -20.18
C VAL A 32 17.46 0.23 -19.73
N GLU A 33 16.58 0.62 -20.65
CA GLU A 33 15.55 1.62 -20.44
C GLU A 33 14.17 0.96 -20.47
N TRP A 34 13.50 0.98 -19.33
CA TRP A 34 12.11 0.56 -19.21
C TRP A 34 11.36 1.51 -18.27
N PRO A 35 10.19 2.06 -18.63
CA PRO A 35 9.55 2.01 -19.96
C PRO A 35 10.45 2.56 -21.08
N PRO A 36 10.19 2.19 -22.35
CA PRO A 36 11.09 2.53 -23.45
C PRO A 36 11.12 4.03 -23.75
N VAL A 37 12.32 4.58 -23.89
CA VAL A 37 12.57 5.98 -24.30
C VAL A 37 13.37 6.06 -25.61
N TYR A 38 13.42 7.25 -26.21
CA TYR A 38 14.09 7.46 -27.51
C TYR A 38 15.61 7.47 -27.41
N ALA A 39 16.17 7.95 -26.30
CA ALA A 39 17.60 8.03 -26.07
C ALA A 39 17.94 7.41 -24.71
N CYS A 40 19.13 6.85 -24.60
CA CYS A 40 19.64 6.33 -23.34
C CYS A 40 19.84 7.47 -22.34
N ASN A 41 19.26 7.34 -21.15
CA ASN A 41 19.40 8.32 -20.07
C ASN A 41 20.81 8.31 -19.45
N ALA A 42 21.57 7.23 -19.63
CA ALA A 42 22.91 7.09 -19.07
C ALA A 42 24.00 7.78 -19.92
N CYS A 43 23.95 7.68 -21.25
CA CYS A 43 25.00 8.22 -22.14
C CYS A 43 24.50 9.12 -23.27
N GLY A 44 23.18 9.29 -23.43
CA GLY A 44 22.58 10.11 -24.49
C GLY A 44 22.57 9.47 -25.88
N ASN A 45 23.05 8.23 -26.04
CA ASN A 45 23.00 7.55 -27.33
C ASN A 45 21.54 7.35 -27.79
N MET A 46 21.26 7.72 -29.04
CA MET A 46 19.92 7.63 -29.64
C MET A 46 19.69 6.30 -30.35
N GLU A 47 20.75 5.56 -30.65
CA GLU A 47 20.64 4.20 -31.19
C GLU A 47 20.42 3.23 -30.03
N THR A 48 19.22 2.69 -29.91
CA THR A 48 18.85 1.70 -28.88
C THR A 48 18.04 0.57 -29.51
N GLU A 49 18.16 -0.63 -28.96
CA GLU A 49 17.59 -1.86 -29.52
C GLU A 49 16.54 -2.44 -28.57
N TRP A 50 15.57 -3.18 -29.11
CA TRP A 50 14.53 -3.81 -28.29
C TRP A 50 15.08 -5.04 -27.57
N GLN A 51 14.77 -5.16 -26.28
CA GLN A 51 15.11 -6.30 -25.45
C GLN A 51 13.91 -6.65 -24.57
N GLU A 52 13.60 -7.93 -24.45
CA GLU A 52 12.61 -8.42 -23.49
C GLU A 52 13.19 -8.33 -22.08
N ILE A 53 12.44 -7.75 -21.16
CA ILE A 53 12.80 -7.73 -19.74
C ILE A 53 12.12 -8.89 -19.04
N ASP A 54 12.84 -9.52 -18.10
CA ASP A 54 12.36 -10.67 -17.37
C ASP A 54 11.23 -10.28 -16.40
N GLY A 55 11.27 -9.04 -15.89
CA GLY A 55 10.27 -8.50 -14.98
C GLY A 55 10.57 -8.75 -13.50
N GLU A 56 11.61 -9.51 -13.16
CA GLU A 56 12.12 -9.63 -11.80
C GLU A 56 12.68 -8.29 -11.31
N ALA A 57 12.26 -7.86 -10.12
CA ALA A 57 12.73 -6.63 -9.50
C ALA A 57 12.79 -6.74 -7.98
N GLU A 58 13.56 -5.85 -7.39
CA GLU A 58 13.59 -5.62 -5.96
C GLU A 58 12.91 -4.29 -5.65
N MET A 59 12.02 -4.27 -4.66
CA MET A 59 11.37 -3.08 -4.15
C MET A 59 12.18 -2.50 -2.99
N PHE A 60 12.39 -1.18 -2.95
CA PHE A 60 13.21 -0.51 -1.92
C PHE A 60 12.46 0.57 -1.16
N LEU A 61 11.36 1.07 -1.73
CA LEU A 61 10.55 2.11 -1.14
C LEU A 61 9.09 1.78 -1.38
N LEU A 62 8.27 2.02 -0.36
CA LEU A 62 6.84 1.72 -0.35
C LEU A 62 6.06 2.90 0.22
N ILE A 63 5.02 3.31 -0.48
CA ILE A 63 4.05 4.34 -0.09
C ILE A 63 2.64 3.81 -0.36
N THR A 64 1.88 3.55 0.69
CA THR A 64 0.46 3.21 0.57
C THR A 64 -0.35 4.47 0.22
N PRO A 65 -1.33 4.38 -0.68
CA PRO A 65 -2.16 5.53 -1.04
C PRO A 65 -2.97 6.00 0.17
N SER A 66 -2.94 7.31 0.43
CA SER A 66 -3.83 7.92 1.42
C SER A 66 -5.26 7.96 0.90
N VAL A 67 -6.25 8.10 1.79
CA VAL A 67 -7.67 8.25 1.42
C VAL A 67 -7.87 9.42 0.44
N MET A 68 -7.07 10.48 0.55
CA MET A 68 -7.11 11.64 -0.38
C MET A 68 -6.49 11.35 -1.75
N SER A 69 -5.68 10.31 -1.87
CA SER A 69 -4.97 9.92 -3.09
C SER A 69 -5.67 8.77 -3.84
N LEU A 70 -6.72 8.20 -3.27
CA LEU A 70 -7.52 7.16 -3.91
C LEU A 70 -8.25 7.74 -5.12
N LYS A 71 -7.97 7.14 -6.28
CA LYS A 71 -8.60 7.48 -7.54
C LYS A 71 -9.57 6.37 -7.92
N PRO A 72 -10.86 6.67 -8.19
CA PRO A 72 -11.84 5.66 -8.60
C PRO A 72 -11.37 4.82 -9.79
N GLU A 73 -10.56 5.40 -10.68
CA GLU A 73 -10.00 4.76 -11.86
C GLU A 73 -8.91 3.73 -11.55
N LEU A 74 -8.48 3.57 -10.29
CA LEU A 74 -7.46 2.58 -9.89
C LEU A 74 -8.04 1.45 -9.03
N LYS A 75 -9.36 1.42 -8.87
CA LYS A 75 -10.07 0.43 -8.05
C LYS A 75 -9.89 -1.00 -8.55
N ASP A 76 -9.69 -1.18 -9.86
CA ASP A 76 -9.36 -2.45 -10.50
C ASP A 76 -8.00 -3.02 -10.08
N LEU A 77 -7.11 -2.17 -9.55
CA LEU A 77 -5.77 -2.54 -9.12
C LEU A 77 -5.66 -2.71 -7.60
N GLU A 78 -6.70 -2.38 -6.83
CA GLU A 78 -6.70 -2.55 -5.37
C GLU A 78 -6.64 -4.04 -4.98
N PRO A 79 -5.93 -4.40 -3.89
CA PRO A 79 -5.08 -3.52 -3.08
C PRO A 79 -3.74 -3.23 -3.78
N TYR A 80 -3.32 -1.96 -3.80
CA TYR A 80 -2.03 -1.54 -4.36
C TYR A 80 -1.32 -0.51 -3.48
N ALA A 81 -0.01 -0.40 -3.70
CA ALA A 81 0.80 0.69 -3.20
C ALA A 81 1.71 1.24 -4.30
N TYR A 82 2.23 2.45 -4.09
CA TYR A 82 3.28 3.02 -4.92
C TYR A 82 4.63 2.58 -4.39
N ALA A 83 5.52 2.16 -5.27
CA ALA A 83 6.83 1.68 -4.88
C ALA A 83 7.92 2.14 -5.83
N SER A 84 9.14 2.20 -5.33
CA SER A 84 10.33 2.28 -6.17
C SER A 84 10.96 0.91 -6.27
N VAL A 85 11.10 0.40 -7.50
CA VAL A 85 11.64 -0.93 -7.78
C VAL A 85 12.86 -0.82 -8.69
N ARG A 86 13.86 -1.67 -8.48
CA ARG A 86 15.00 -1.87 -9.38
C ARG A 86 14.81 -3.19 -10.10
N LEU A 87 14.64 -3.13 -11.42
CA LEU A 87 14.62 -4.32 -12.27
C LEU A 87 16.00 -4.98 -12.26
N LYS A 88 16.02 -6.30 -12.44
CA LYS A 88 17.26 -7.10 -12.58
C LYS A 88 18.17 -6.58 -13.69
N GLU A 89 17.59 -6.03 -14.75
CA GLU A 89 18.30 -5.40 -15.87
C GLU A 89 18.91 -4.04 -15.52
N GLY A 90 18.66 -3.52 -14.31
CA GLY A 90 19.25 -2.29 -13.78
C GLY A 90 18.32 -1.07 -13.60
N PRO A 91 17.29 -0.80 -14.43
CA PRO A 91 16.55 0.45 -14.30
C PRO A 91 15.70 0.49 -13.02
N GLU A 92 15.80 1.61 -12.30
CA GLU A 92 14.93 1.95 -11.18
C GLU A 92 13.72 2.74 -11.64
N ARG A 93 12.52 2.33 -11.23
CA ARG A 93 11.28 3.00 -11.60
C ARG A 93 10.29 3.05 -10.46
N ASN A 94 9.53 4.15 -10.45
CA ASN A 94 8.36 4.27 -9.60
C ASN A 94 7.18 3.57 -10.30
N VAL A 95 6.60 2.59 -9.63
CA VAL A 95 5.60 1.67 -10.16
C VAL A 95 4.48 1.44 -9.16
N MET A 96 3.45 0.73 -9.58
CA MET A 96 2.39 0.24 -8.71
C MET A 96 2.64 -1.23 -8.39
N VAL A 97 2.59 -1.59 -7.12
CA VAL A 97 2.72 -2.97 -6.63
C VAL A 97 1.40 -3.40 -6.00
N ARG A 98 0.83 -4.50 -6.48
CA ARG A 98 -0.43 -5.08 -5.99
C ARG A 98 -0.16 -6.08 -4.85
N GLY A 99 -1.19 -6.32 -4.04
CA GLY A 99 -1.13 -7.29 -2.94
C GLY A 99 -0.58 -6.71 -1.63
N ILE A 100 -0.29 -5.41 -1.59
CA ILE A 100 0.17 -4.73 -0.37
C ILE A 100 -1.05 -4.24 0.42
N THR A 101 -1.14 -4.67 1.66
CA THR A 101 -2.23 -4.39 2.59
C THR A 101 -1.65 -3.95 3.93
N LYS A 102 -2.48 -3.41 4.83
CA LYS A 102 -2.02 -3.07 6.19
C LYS A 102 -1.47 -4.28 6.96
N ALA A 103 -1.94 -5.49 6.66
CA ALA A 103 -1.53 -6.71 7.36
C ALA A 103 -0.08 -7.12 7.03
N ASN A 104 0.32 -7.02 5.76
CA ASN A 104 1.67 -7.44 5.32
C ASN A 104 2.66 -6.28 5.17
N GLU A 105 2.21 -5.03 5.22
CA GLU A 105 3.06 -3.85 5.01
C GLU A 105 4.24 -3.79 5.99
N ALA A 106 4.02 -4.10 7.28
CA ALA A 106 5.07 -4.04 8.29
C ALA A 106 6.20 -5.05 8.01
N GLU A 107 5.85 -6.28 7.64
CA GLU A 107 6.79 -7.33 7.28
C GLU A 107 7.56 -6.98 6.01
N ILE A 108 6.84 -6.53 4.97
CA ILE A 108 7.45 -6.11 3.70
C ILE A 108 8.47 -4.99 3.94
N ARG A 109 8.13 -4.00 4.78
CA ARG A 109 9.05 -2.90 5.15
C ARG A 109 10.26 -3.39 5.93
N ALA A 110 10.08 -4.35 6.84
CA ALA A 110 11.18 -4.94 7.61
C ALA A 110 12.15 -5.75 6.74
N ASN A 111 11.65 -6.37 5.67
CA ASN A 111 12.41 -7.22 4.75
C ASN A 111 12.81 -6.51 3.44
N MET A 112 12.87 -5.17 3.43
CA MET A 112 13.39 -4.43 2.27
C MET A 112 14.91 -4.66 2.09
N PRO A 113 15.41 -4.86 0.86
CA PRO A 113 14.67 -4.88 -0.40
C PRO A 113 13.82 -6.15 -0.58
N TYR A 114 12.56 -5.96 -1.00
CA TYR A 114 11.58 -7.03 -1.09
C TYR A 114 11.37 -7.50 -2.53
N PRO A 115 11.35 -8.81 -2.83
CA PRO A 115 11.20 -9.31 -4.19
C PRO A 115 9.81 -9.03 -4.76
N VAL A 116 9.77 -8.51 -5.99
CA VAL A 116 8.55 -8.27 -6.76
C VAL A 116 8.75 -8.67 -8.21
N HIS A 117 7.68 -8.95 -8.94
CA HIS A 117 7.76 -9.28 -10.36
C HIS A 117 6.71 -8.53 -11.17
N ALA A 118 7.07 -8.20 -12.41
CA ALA A 118 6.21 -7.49 -13.33
C ALA A 118 5.16 -8.42 -13.94
N VAL A 119 3.91 -7.96 -14.00
CA VAL A 119 2.78 -8.65 -14.61
C VAL A 119 2.04 -7.72 -15.57
N ILE A 120 1.56 -8.29 -16.67
CA ILE A 120 0.74 -7.56 -17.64
C ILE A 120 -0.72 -7.66 -17.23
N VAL A 121 -1.36 -6.50 -17.03
CA VAL A 121 -2.76 -6.40 -16.64
C VAL A 121 -3.56 -5.73 -17.74
N GLN A 122 -4.69 -6.34 -18.10
CA GLN A 122 -5.67 -5.74 -18.99
C GLN A 122 -6.46 -4.66 -18.24
N ARG A 123 -6.46 -3.44 -18.77
CA ARG A 123 -7.31 -2.34 -18.32
C ARG A 123 -8.35 -2.02 -19.38
N ASP A 124 -9.20 -1.02 -19.12
CA ASP A 124 -10.17 -0.56 -20.10
C ASP A 124 -9.47 0.01 -21.34
N GLY A 125 -9.50 -0.76 -22.44
CA GLY A 125 -8.95 -0.38 -23.75
C GLY A 125 -7.44 -0.58 -23.97
N TYR A 126 -6.66 -0.99 -22.97
CA TYR A 126 -5.21 -1.22 -23.14
C TYR A 126 -4.62 -2.14 -22.06
N LYS A 127 -3.51 -2.82 -22.37
CA LYS A 127 -2.68 -3.51 -21.37
C LYS A 127 -1.63 -2.58 -20.78
N THR A 128 -1.35 -2.75 -19.49
CA THR A 128 -0.26 -2.07 -18.79
C THR A 128 0.55 -3.06 -17.97
N VAL A 129 1.70 -2.61 -17.47
CA VAL A 129 2.54 -3.39 -16.56
C VAL A 129 2.38 -2.83 -15.14
N VAL A 130 2.13 -3.73 -14.20
CA VAL A 130 2.18 -3.49 -12.75
C VAL A 130 3.07 -4.55 -12.12
N PHE A 131 3.32 -4.45 -10.81
CA PHE A 131 4.11 -5.44 -10.09
C PHE A 131 3.27 -6.17 -9.06
N GLU A 132 3.66 -7.40 -8.74
CA GLU A 132 3.10 -8.22 -7.67
C GLU A 132 4.22 -8.68 -6.73
N LEU A 133 3.87 -9.01 -5.48
CA LEU A 133 4.81 -9.50 -4.47
C LEU A 133 5.34 -10.90 -4.84
N GLY A 134 6.59 -11.18 -4.47
CA GLY A 134 7.23 -12.49 -4.65
C GLY A 134 8.03 -12.63 -5.95
N HIS A 135 8.61 -13.80 -6.17
CA HIS A 135 9.36 -14.12 -7.39
C HIS A 135 8.43 -14.60 -8.50
N LYS A 136 8.88 -14.49 -9.75
CA LYS A 136 8.10 -14.82 -10.97
C LYS A 136 7.57 -16.27 -11.02
N ASN A 137 8.17 -17.19 -10.24
CA ASN A 137 7.76 -18.59 -10.14
C ASN A 137 6.89 -18.90 -8.91
N ASP A 138 6.66 -17.93 -8.03
CA ASP A 138 5.75 -18.08 -6.90
C ASP A 138 4.35 -17.75 -7.40
N THR A 139 3.38 -18.66 -7.25
CA THR A 139 2.01 -18.29 -7.58
C THR A 139 1.51 -17.28 -6.54
N ALA A 140 0.78 -16.24 -6.96
CA ALA A 140 0.19 -15.25 -6.04
C ALA A 140 -0.67 -15.90 -4.92
N ALA A 141 -1.16 -17.12 -5.13
CA ALA A 141 -1.85 -17.93 -4.14
C ALA A 141 -0.90 -18.58 -3.10
N GLU A 142 0.31 -18.98 -3.48
CA GLU A 142 1.34 -19.54 -2.58
C GLU A 142 1.95 -18.47 -1.67
N VAL A 143 2.18 -17.26 -2.19
CA VAL A 143 2.69 -16.13 -1.38
C VAL A 143 1.63 -15.67 -0.36
N CYS A 144 0.38 -15.48 -0.80
CA CYS A 144 -0.72 -15.13 0.11
C CYS A 144 -1.03 -16.23 1.14
N SER A 145 -0.87 -17.51 0.78
CA SER A 145 -1.10 -18.63 1.71
C SER A 145 0.07 -18.90 2.66
N ALA A 146 1.31 -18.60 2.27
CA ALA A 146 2.47 -18.63 3.16
C ALA A 146 2.37 -17.53 4.23
N ILE A 147 1.98 -16.31 3.83
CA ILE A 147 1.75 -15.18 4.77
C ILE A 147 0.56 -15.49 5.71
N ALA A 148 -0.51 -16.11 5.19
CA ALA A 148 -1.65 -16.54 6.01
C ALA A 148 -1.37 -17.76 6.90
N ALA A 149 -0.30 -18.53 6.65
CA ALA A 149 0.05 -19.74 7.40
C ALA A 149 0.89 -19.45 8.66
N GLU A 150 1.57 -18.31 8.75
CA GLU A 150 2.26 -17.87 9.97
C GLU A 150 1.32 -17.20 11.00
N GLU A 151 0.09 -16.84 10.60
CA GLU A 151 -0.97 -16.31 11.48
C GLU A 151 -1.79 -17.40 12.19
N LYS A 152 -1.14 -18.26 12.99
CA LYS A 152 -1.85 -19.03 14.05
C LYS A 152 -1.04 -19.17 15.34
N ALA A 153 -0.89 -18.06 16.03
CA ALA A 153 -0.86 -17.89 17.49
C ALA A 153 -0.64 -16.38 17.71
N ASP A 154 -1.54 -15.61 18.32
CA ASP A 154 -1.88 -15.75 19.73
C ASP A 154 -3.22 -15.05 20.02
N ALA A 155 -3.96 -15.61 20.96
CA ALA A 155 -5.27 -15.17 21.39
C ALA A 155 -5.21 -14.85 22.88
N VAL A 156 -4.60 -13.73 23.28
CA VAL A 156 -4.71 -13.15 24.63
C VAL A 156 -4.47 -11.64 24.55
N ILE A 157 -5.30 -10.85 25.25
CA ILE A 157 -5.03 -9.57 25.96
C ILE A 157 -6.26 -8.64 25.83
N CYS A 158 -7.21 -8.84 26.73
CA CYS A 158 -8.37 -7.99 26.99
C CYS A 158 -8.15 -7.30 28.34
N ASP A 159 -7.61 -6.06 28.40
CA ASP A 159 -7.79 -5.16 29.57
C ASP A 159 -7.19 -3.76 29.34
N GLU A 160 -5.95 -3.67 28.84
CA GLU A 160 -5.13 -2.44 29.01
C GLU A 160 -5.66 -1.20 28.27
N THR A 161 -6.21 -1.35 27.06
CA THR A 161 -6.81 -0.23 26.30
C THR A 161 -8.04 0.34 27.02
N LEU A 162 -8.84 -0.52 27.64
CA LEU A 162 -10.08 -0.13 28.31
C LEU A 162 -9.76 0.57 29.65
N GLU A 163 -8.77 0.07 30.39
CA GLU A 163 -8.28 0.67 31.63
C GLU A 163 -7.75 2.10 31.43
N LYS A 164 -7.08 2.37 30.30
CA LYS A 164 -6.58 3.70 29.93
C LYS A 164 -7.66 4.61 29.31
N LEU A 165 -8.65 4.03 28.62
CA LEU A 165 -9.75 4.76 27.99
C LEU A 165 -10.76 5.32 29.01
N ILE A 166 -11.17 4.50 29.99
CA ILE A 166 -12.16 4.87 31.01
C ILE A 166 -11.85 6.20 31.74
N PRO A 167 -10.62 6.45 32.25
CA PRO A 167 -10.31 7.71 32.92
C PRO A 167 -10.34 8.92 31.97
N LEU A 168 -10.01 8.75 30.69
CA LEU A 168 -10.09 9.81 29.68
C LEU A 168 -11.55 10.17 29.37
N VAL A 169 -12.42 9.16 29.23
CA VAL A 169 -13.87 9.38 29.06
C VAL A 169 -14.47 10.03 30.30
N ALA A 170 -14.14 9.54 31.50
CA ALA A 170 -14.61 10.10 32.77
C ALA A 170 -14.25 11.59 32.91
N LYS A 171 -13.00 11.94 32.55
CA LYS A 171 -12.48 13.31 32.59
C LYS A 171 -13.14 14.20 31.54
N ALA A 172 -13.30 13.72 30.30
CA ALA A 172 -13.90 14.49 29.21
C ALA A 172 -15.39 14.79 29.45
N TYR A 173 -16.12 13.87 30.07
CA TYR A 173 -17.55 13.99 30.32
C TYR A 173 -17.91 14.41 31.76
N HIS A 174 -16.92 14.66 32.61
CA HIS A 174 -17.08 15.00 34.03
C HIS A 174 -17.96 13.99 34.79
N LYS A 175 -17.68 12.70 34.63
CA LYS A 175 -18.38 11.59 35.28
C LYS A 175 -17.43 10.81 36.19
N ASP A 176 -18.00 10.04 37.11
CA ASP A 176 -17.23 9.12 37.94
C ASP A 176 -16.75 7.93 37.08
N ALA A 177 -15.43 7.67 37.11
CA ALA A 177 -14.83 6.55 36.38
C ALA A 177 -15.38 5.20 36.85
N ALA A 178 -15.81 5.07 38.11
CA ALA A 178 -16.41 3.85 38.64
C ALA A 178 -17.78 3.53 38.04
N ALA A 179 -18.42 4.48 37.36
CA ALA A 179 -19.72 4.32 36.72
C ALA A 179 -19.63 4.02 35.21
N ILE A 180 -18.42 3.94 34.64
CA ILE A 180 -18.18 3.75 33.20
C ILE A 180 -17.58 2.37 32.95
N ASN A 181 -18.11 1.65 31.97
CA ASN A 181 -17.60 0.36 31.52
C ASN A 181 -17.77 0.21 30.00
N ALA A 182 -17.34 -0.92 29.44
CA ALA A 182 -17.40 -1.19 28.00
C ALA A 182 -18.81 -1.05 27.38
N SER A 183 -19.88 -1.29 28.14
CA SER A 183 -21.27 -1.18 27.65
C SER A 183 -21.88 0.22 27.79
N THR A 184 -21.16 1.18 28.37
CA THR A 184 -21.65 2.55 28.56
C THR A 184 -21.81 3.27 27.23
N VAL A 185 -23.00 3.82 26.96
CA VAL A 185 -23.37 4.48 25.70
C VAL A 185 -23.08 5.99 25.79
N PHE A 186 -22.40 6.55 24.78
CA PHE A 186 -21.99 7.97 24.81
C PHE A 186 -23.17 8.96 24.82
N ASN A 187 -24.31 8.58 24.23
CA ASN A 187 -25.53 9.39 24.23
C ASN A 187 -26.15 9.57 25.62
N ASP A 188 -25.88 8.68 26.57
CA ASP A 188 -26.41 8.77 27.94
C ASP A 188 -25.74 9.89 28.73
N PHE A 189 -24.56 10.34 28.29
CA PHE A 189 -23.87 11.48 28.91
C PHE A 189 -24.51 12.84 28.59
N LYS A 190 -25.40 12.91 27.58
CA LYS A 190 -26.13 14.12 27.16
C LYS A 190 -25.21 15.35 27.01
N ALA A 191 -24.02 15.15 26.44
CA ALA A 191 -23.05 16.22 26.24
C ALA A 191 -23.05 16.73 24.78
N PRO A 192 -22.60 17.97 24.54
CA PRO A 192 -22.40 18.49 23.19
C PRO A 192 -21.38 17.66 22.39
N SER A 193 -21.58 17.53 21.08
CA SER A 193 -20.72 16.72 20.19
C SER A 193 -19.25 17.16 20.17
N VAL A 194 -18.96 18.43 20.45
CA VAL A 194 -17.57 18.94 20.57
C VAL A 194 -16.78 18.26 21.68
N VAL A 195 -17.44 17.76 22.72
CA VAL A 195 -16.79 17.01 23.81
C VAL A 195 -16.27 15.67 23.31
N PHE A 196 -17.03 15.00 22.44
CA PHE A 196 -16.61 13.74 21.81
C PHE A 196 -15.42 13.96 20.87
N VAL A 197 -15.43 15.06 20.10
CA VAL A 197 -14.29 15.42 19.22
C VAL A 197 -13.02 15.74 20.03
N GLY A 198 -13.16 16.42 21.17
CA GLY A 198 -12.05 16.66 22.08
C GLY A 198 -11.52 15.38 22.72
N LEU A 199 -12.42 14.45 23.06
CA LEU A 199 -12.04 13.12 23.55
C LEU A 199 -11.29 12.33 22.46
N THR A 200 -11.76 12.31 21.21
CA THR A 200 -11.08 11.57 20.14
C THR A 200 -9.66 12.08 19.93
N ALA A 201 -9.44 13.40 19.94
CA ALA A 201 -8.10 13.97 19.82
C ALA A 201 -7.17 13.56 20.98
N GLN A 202 -7.69 13.55 22.22
CA GLN A 202 -6.91 13.07 23.38
C GLN A 202 -6.56 11.59 23.29
N LEU A 203 -7.44 10.79 22.66
CA LEU A 203 -7.19 9.37 22.45
C LEU A 203 -6.19 9.11 21.34
N GLU A 204 -6.19 9.93 20.29
CA GLU A 204 -5.16 9.88 19.24
C GLU A 204 -3.77 10.14 19.83
N ASP A 205 -3.64 11.18 20.67
CA ASP A 205 -2.38 11.52 21.33
C ASP A 205 -1.93 10.46 22.36
N GLU A 206 -2.83 9.96 23.20
CA GLU A 206 -2.48 9.00 24.27
C GLU A 206 -2.15 7.61 23.74
N PHE A 207 -2.86 7.17 22.70
CA PHE A 207 -2.69 5.82 22.14
C PHE A 207 -1.81 5.79 20.90
N ASP A 208 -1.34 6.94 20.42
CA ASP A 208 -0.55 7.13 19.18
C ASP A 208 -1.25 6.51 17.96
N VAL A 209 -2.53 6.82 17.80
CA VAL A 209 -3.41 6.28 16.74
C VAL A 209 -4.12 7.41 16.00
N MET A 210 -4.57 7.16 14.77
CA MET A 210 -5.48 8.06 14.07
C MET A 210 -6.89 7.48 14.05
N ILE A 211 -7.85 8.24 14.58
CA ILE A 211 -9.24 7.85 14.77
C ILE A 211 -10.10 8.72 13.85
N SER A 212 -10.65 8.11 12.81
CA SER A 212 -11.61 8.80 11.93
C SER A 212 -12.81 9.28 12.74
N ILE A 213 -13.14 10.58 12.66
CA ILE A 213 -14.31 11.17 13.34
C ILE A 213 -15.61 10.46 12.92
N THR A 214 -15.68 9.96 11.68
CA THR A 214 -16.85 9.22 11.17
C THR A 214 -16.95 7.84 11.80
N GLU A 215 -15.82 7.15 12.00
CA GLU A 215 -15.79 5.83 12.62
C GLU A 215 -16.00 5.93 14.13
N ALA A 216 -15.39 6.93 14.78
CA ALA A 216 -15.65 7.25 16.17
C ALA A 216 -17.12 7.63 16.40
N GLY A 217 -17.72 8.42 15.49
CA GLY A 217 -19.14 8.75 15.54
C GLY A 217 -20.08 7.55 15.35
N ALA A 218 -19.58 6.45 14.76
CA ALA A 218 -20.30 5.19 14.64
C ALA A 218 -20.15 4.29 15.90
N ALA A 219 -19.13 4.52 16.72
CA ALA A 219 -18.94 3.85 18.00
C ALA A 219 -19.98 4.33 19.02
N LYS A 220 -20.91 3.47 19.40
CA LYS A 220 -22.03 3.84 20.28
C LYS A 220 -21.64 3.72 21.75
N THR A 221 -20.74 2.80 22.07
CA THR A 221 -20.29 2.49 23.42
C THR A 221 -18.80 2.73 23.61
N VAL A 222 -18.39 2.88 24.87
CA VAL A 222 -16.96 2.96 25.25
C VAL A 222 -16.19 1.71 24.79
N GLY A 223 -16.84 0.54 24.77
CA GLY A 223 -16.26 -0.69 24.23
C GLY A 223 -16.02 -0.62 22.72
N ASP A 224 -16.99 -0.11 21.95
CA ASP A 224 -16.83 0.06 20.50
C ASP A 224 -15.65 1.00 20.17
N LEU A 225 -15.46 2.05 20.99
CA LEU A 225 -14.36 2.98 20.84
C LEU A 225 -13.01 2.33 21.23
N ALA A 226 -12.99 1.50 22.28
CA ALA A 226 -11.81 0.73 22.64
C ALA A 226 -11.42 -0.28 21.54
N GLU A 227 -12.39 -0.94 20.92
CA GLU A 227 -12.16 -1.80 19.77
C GLU A 227 -11.66 -1.03 18.55
N LEU A 228 -12.18 0.18 18.33
CA LEU A 228 -11.72 1.05 17.26
C LEU A 228 -10.26 1.47 17.47
N ILE A 229 -9.89 1.86 18.69
CA ILE A 229 -8.48 2.17 19.03
C ILE A 229 -7.59 0.95 18.83
N LYS A 230 -8.06 -0.25 19.22
CA LYS A 230 -7.32 -1.49 18.98
C LYS A 230 -7.13 -1.81 17.51
N LYS A 231 -8.12 -1.52 16.65
CA LYS A 231 -8.01 -1.72 15.20
C LYS A 231 -6.99 -0.78 14.54
N GLN A 232 -6.60 0.29 15.24
CA GLN A 232 -5.65 1.30 14.75
C GLN A 232 -4.26 1.17 15.40
N LYS A 233 -4.10 0.28 16.40
CA LYS A 233 -2.80 -0.16 16.93
C LYS A 233 -2.32 -1.41 16.20
#